data_AF-A0A2H4VIJ3-F1
#
_entry.id   AF-A0A2H4VIJ3-F1
#
_cell.length_a   1.000
_cell.length_b   1.000
_cell.length_c   1.000
_cell.angle_alpha   90.00
_cell.angle_beta   90.00
_cell.angle_gamma   90.00
#
_symmetry.space_group_name_H-M   'P 1'
#
loop_
_entity.id
_entity.type
_entity.pdbx_description
1 polymer ?
#
loop_
_entity_poly.entity_id
_entity_poly.type
_entity_poly.pdbx_seq_one_letter_code
_entity_poly.pdbx_strand_id
1 'polypeptide(L)'
;MKIAVASSDGEKVDQHFGQAEHFLIFQMGKSGLEFVELREKNKNPIYDHEYRWKRGLEILKDCKVIFCRRIGNEPRQKLQEIGIEVVESKNKTINNAITSYLTSVIREIKSNSNVEE
;
A
#
# COMPACT_ATOMS: atom_id res chain seq x y z
N MET A 1 4.98 4.62 -10.71
CA MET A 1 3.84 4.31 -9.83
C MET A 1 4.33 4.28 -8.39
N LYS A 2 3.73 5.05 -7.48
CA LYS A 2 4.09 5.00 -6.05
C LYS A 2 3.34 3.89 -5.32
N ILE A 3 4.07 3.11 -4.53
CA ILE A 3 3.58 1.99 -3.75
C ILE A 3 3.91 2.27 -2.28
N ALA A 4 2.90 2.29 -1.43
CA ALA A 4 3.08 2.41 0.01
C ALA A 4 3.09 1.02 0.66
N VAL A 5 3.82 0.87 1.75
CA VAL A 5 3.91 -0.38 2.51
C VAL A 5 3.88 -0.10 4.00
N ALA A 6 2.96 -0.75 4.72
CA ALA A 6 2.90 -0.75 6.17
C ALA A 6 3.82 -1.84 6.73
N SER A 7 4.95 -1.42 7.29
CA SER A 7 6.02 -2.29 7.80
C SER A 7 6.56 -1.73 9.12
N SER A 8 6.93 -2.60 10.06
CA SER A 8 7.61 -2.21 11.31
C SER A 8 9.13 -2.25 11.22
N ASP A 9 9.66 -3.09 10.32
CA ASP A 9 11.08 -3.47 10.25
C ASP A 9 11.76 -3.08 8.93
N GLY A 10 11.01 -2.64 7.92
CA GLY A 10 11.57 -2.37 6.60
C GLY A 10 11.70 -3.61 5.71
N GLU A 11 11.37 -4.80 6.21
CA GLU A 11 11.59 -6.06 5.52
C GLU A 11 10.29 -6.75 5.14
N LYS A 12 9.25 -6.66 6.00
CA LYS A 12 8.00 -7.42 5.87
C LYS A 12 6.78 -6.52 5.89
N VAL A 13 5.73 -6.99 5.21
CA VAL A 13 4.38 -6.42 5.34
C VAL A 13 3.73 -7.03 6.58
N ASP A 14 3.85 -6.36 7.72
CA ASP A 14 3.48 -6.89 9.03
C ASP A 14 2.53 -5.99 9.83
N GLN A 15 2.34 -4.73 9.43
CA GLN A 15 1.49 -3.77 10.13
C GLN A 15 0.08 -3.68 9.55
N HIS A 16 -0.91 -3.49 10.43
CA HIS A 16 -2.27 -3.13 10.05
C HIS A 16 -2.32 -1.65 9.67
N PHE A 17 -3.06 -1.29 8.61
CA PHE A 17 -3.10 0.09 8.10
C PHE A 17 -3.43 1.15 9.16
N GLY A 18 -4.46 0.89 9.98
CA GLY A 18 -4.91 1.85 10.99
C GLY A 18 -3.91 2.03 12.14
N GLN A 19 -3.14 0.99 12.45
CA GLN A 19 -2.16 0.99 13.55
C GLN A 19 -0.76 1.40 13.10
N ALA A 20 -0.49 1.37 11.80
CA ALA A 20 0.80 1.74 11.27
C ALA A 20 1.12 3.20 11.58
N GLU A 21 2.27 3.45 12.20
CA GLU A 21 2.73 4.80 12.54
C GLU A 21 3.43 5.47 11.35
N HIS A 22 3.89 4.68 10.38
CA HIS A 22 4.54 5.15 9.18
C HIS A 22 4.29 4.22 7.99
N PHE A 23 4.65 4.68 6.81
CA PHE A 23 4.62 3.90 5.58
C PHE A 23 5.92 4.10 4.80
N LEU A 24 6.46 3.00 4.29
CA LEU A 24 7.58 3.02 3.36
C LEU A 24 7.03 3.26 1.97
N ILE A 25 7.59 4.25 1.28
CA ILE A 25 7.16 4.62 -0.07
C ILE A 25 8.21 4.14 -1.05
N PHE A 26 7.75 3.33 -2.00
CA PHE A 26 8.54 2.85 -3.12
C PHE A 26 8.01 3.45 -4.42
N GLN A 27 8.89 3.63 -5.39
CA GLN A 27 8.55 4.01 -6.75
C GLN A 27 8.87 2.86 -7.69
N MET A 28 7.86 2.41 -8.43
CA MET A 28 8.04 1.56 -9.60
C MET A 28 8.22 2.43 -10.84
N GLY A 29 9.40 2.37 -11.44
CA GLY A 29 9.77 3.03 -12.69
C GLY A 29 10.22 2.03 -13.76
N LYS A 30 10.83 2.54 -14.84
CA LYS A 30 11.39 1.69 -15.90
C LYS A 30 12.57 0.82 -15.41
N SER A 31 13.32 1.33 -14.45
CA SER A 31 14.50 0.69 -13.87
C SER A 31 14.17 -0.35 -12.79
N GLY A 32 12.90 -0.47 -12.40
CA GLY A 32 12.45 -1.36 -11.33
C GLY A 32 11.88 -0.62 -10.13
N LEU A 33 11.94 -1.29 -8.96
CA LEU A 33 11.43 -0.81 -7.69
C LEU A 33 12.54 -0.13 -6.89
N GLU A 34 12.30 1.12 -6.46
CA GLU A 34 13.25 1.90 -5.66
C GLU A 34 12.56 2.43 -4.40
N PHE A 35 13.27 2.42 -3.27
CA PHE A 35 12.82 3.11 -2.07
C PHE A 35 12.97 4.62 -2.25
N VAL A 36 11.92 5.38 -1.88
CA VAL A 36 11.89 6.84 -2.04
C VAL A 36 12.01 7.53 -0.69
N GLU A 37 11.10 7.22 0.23
CA GLU A 37 10.98 7.93 1.51
C GLU A 37 10.16 7.13 2.51
N LEU A 38 10.28 7.50 3.79
CA LEU A 38 9.41 7.06 4.88
C LEU A 38 8.46 8.20 5.22
N ARG A 39 7.15 7.93 5.27
CA ARG A 39 6.12 8.91 5.64
C ARG A 39 5.49 8.56 6.96
N GLU A 40 5.63 9.44 7.94
CA GLU A 40 5.06 9.27 9.28
C GLU A 40 3.63 9.84 9.37
N LYS A 41 2.79 9.18 10.15
CA LYS A 41 1.58 9.81 10.69
C LYS A 41 2.03 10.70 11.84
N ASN A 42 2.04 12.02 11.65
CA ASN A 42 2.41 12.97 12.70
C ASN A 42 1.73 12.61 14.04
N LYS A 43 2.52 12.53 15.11
CA LYS A 43 2.07 12.25 16.49
C LYS A 43 1.34 13.46 17.07
N ASN A 44 0.13 13.76 16.62
CA ASN A 44 -0.74 14.65 17.39
C ASN A 44 -1.37 13.85 18.54
N PRO A 45 -1.40 14.40 19.78
CA PRO A 45 -1.75 13.64 20.99
C PRO A 45 -3.24 13.30 21.13
N ILE A 46 -4.07 13.60 20.12
CA ILE A 46 -5.51 13.34 20.17
C ILE A 46 -5.77 11.95 19.60
N TYR A 47 -5.79 10.97 20.50
CA TYR A 47 -6.07 9.55 20.25
C TYR A 47 -7.54 9.32 19.87
N ASP A 48 -7.93 9.70 18.65
CA ASP A 48 -9.13 9.17 18.02
C ASP A 48 -8.74 8.06 17.03
N HIS A 49 -9.36 6.89 17.18
CA HIS A 49 -9.23 5.77 16.25
C HIS A 49 -9.55 6.20 14.81
N GLU A 50 -10.51 7.10 14.63
CA GLU A 50 -10.88 7.64 13.32
C GLU A 50 -9.75 8.51 12.73
N TYR A 51 -9.11 9.32 13.56
CA TYR A 51 -8.01 10.20 13.15
C TYR A 51 -6.78 9.41 12.69
N ARG A 52 -6.48 8.27 13.34
CA ARG A 52 -5.29 7.45 13.05
C ARG A 52 -5.21 6.92 11.62
N TRP A 53 -6.34 6.55 11.02
CA TRP A 53 -6.34 6.03 9.64
C TRP A 53 -6.64 7.14 8.62
N LYS A 54 -7.40 8.17 8.99
CA LYS A 54 -7.63 9.37 8.17
C LYS A 54 -6.33 10.05 7.77
N ARG A 55 -5.36 10.17 8.69
CA ARG A 55 -4.02 10.72 8.35
C ARG A 55 -3.31 9.88 7.29
N GLY A 56 -3.50 8.57 7.31
CA GLY A 56 -2.99 7.67 6.27
C GLY A 56 -3.52 8.01 4.88
N LEU A 57 -4.80 8.38 4.74
CA LEU A 57 -5.36 8.80 3.45
C LEU A 57 -4.63 10.03 2.89
N GLU A 58 -4.37 11.02 3.76
CA GLU A 58 -3.76 12.28 3.34
C GLU A 58 -2.32 12.09 2.87
N ILE A 59 -1.51 11.37 3.66
CA ILE A 59 -0.09 11.19 3.37
C ILE A 59 0.15 10.17 2.26
N LEU A 60 -0.86 9.41 1.83
CA LEU A 60 -0.74 8.41 0.76
C LEU A 60 -1.49 8.80 -0.51
N LYS A 61 -2.10 9.99 -0.60
CA LYS A 61 -2.96 10.42 -1.72
C LYS A 61 -2.35 10.36 -3.12
N ASP A 62 -1.01 10.37 -3.22
CA ASP A 62 -0.24 10.26 -4.46
C ASP A 62 0.25 8.82 -4.76
N CYS A 63 -0.02 7.88 -3.85
CA CYS A 63 0.22 6.46 -4.06
C CYS A 63 -0.87 5.85 -4.93
N LYS A 64 -0.58 4.71 -5.55
CA LYS A 64 -1.55 3.92 -6.31
C LYS A 64 -1.92 2.61 -5.63
N VAL A 65 -1.04 2.10 -4.78
CA VAL A 65 -1.22 0.83 -4.07
C VAL A 65 -0.69 1.00 -2.64
N ILE A 66 -1.38 0.42 -1.66
CA ILE A 66 -0.90 0.25 -0.29
C ILE A 66 -0.92 -1.23 0.09
N PHE A 67 0.23 -1.74 0.51
CA PHE A 67 0.37 -3.06 1.12
C PHE A 67 0.26 -2.95 2.63
N CYS A 68 -0.58 -3.77 3.25
CA CYS A 68 -0.66 -3.89 4.70
C CYS A 68 -1.04 -5.31 5.11
N ARG A 69 -0.85 -5.67 6.39
CA ARG A 69 -1.22 -7.00 6.89
C ARG A 69 -2.74 -7.16 6.99
N ARG A 70 -3.43 -6.12 7.48
CA ARG A 70 -4.89 -6.03 7.56
C ARG A 70 -5.36 -4.58 7.49
N ILE A 71 -6.61 -4.40 7.07
CA ILE A 71 -7.30 -3.11 7.08
C ILE A 71 -8.82 -3.29 7.26
N GLY A 72 -9.42 -2.40 8.05
CA GLY A 72 -10.88 -2.37 8.25
C GLY A 72 -11.65 -1.96 7.00
N ASN A 73 -12.96 -2.16 7.01
CA ASN A 73 -13.81 -1.90 5.84
C ASN A 73 -13.87 -0.41 5.47
N GLU A 74 -14.09 0.46 6.45
CA GLU A 74 -14.18 1.90 6.23
C GLU A 74 -12.89 2.52 5.65
N PRO A 75 -11.69 2.35 6.25
CA PRO A 75 -10.46 2.88 5.65
C PRO A 75 -10.16 2.27 4.27
N ARG A 76 -10.53 1.00 4.04
CA ARG A 76 -10.39 0.38 2.71
C ARG A 76 -11.25 1.10 1.67
N GLN A 77 -12.53 1.31 1.97
CA GLN A 77 -13.44 2.02 1.06
C GLN A 77 -12.93 3.43 0.77
N LYS A 78 -12.49 4.17 1.78
CA LYS A 78 -11.95 5.52 1.60
C LYS A 78 -10.68 5.57 0.76
N LEU A 79 -9.78 4.61 0.88
CA LEU A 79 -8.60 4.50 0.02
C LEU A 79 -9.01 4.22 -1.44
N GLN A 80 -9.97 3.32 -1.64
CA GLN A 80 -10.47 2.99 -2.98
C GLN A 80 -11.19 4.17 -3.64
N GLU A 81 -11.99 4.93 -2.89
CA GLU A 81 -12.65 6.16 -3.36
C GLU A 81 -11.66 7.20 -3.90
N ILE A 82 -10.46 7.29 -3.30
CA ILE A 82 -9.38 8.19 -3.77
C ILE A 82 -8.42 7.54 -4.78
N GLY A 83 -8.77 6.36 -5.30
CA GLY A 83 -8.01 5.69 -6.36
C GLY A 83 -6.75 4.96 -5.89
N ILE A 84 -6.71 4.55 -4.61
CA ILE A 84 -5.64 3.73 -4.04
C ILE A 84 -6.12 2.29 -3.87
N GLU A 85 -5.45 1.37 -4.55
CA GLU A 85 -5.69 -0.06 -4.39
C GLU A 85 -5.12 -0.56 -3.05
N VAL A 86 -5.85 -1.44 -2.39
CA VAL A 86 -5.49 -2.01 -1.09
C VAL A 86 -5.16 -3.48 -1.26
N VAL A 87 -3.92 -3.86 -0.94
CA VAL A 87 -3.45 -5.25 -1.02
C VAL A 87 -3.11 -5.76 0.37
N GLU A 88 -3.91 -6.69 0.89
CA GLU A 88 -3.59 -7.40 2.13
C GLU A 88 -2.58 -8.52 1.85
N SER A 89 -1.43 -8.47 2.53
CA SER A 89 -0.36 -9.46 2.40
C SER A 89 0.12 -9.87 3.78
N LYS A 90 0.06 -11.16 4.09
CA LYS A 90 0.43 -11.69 5.41
C LYS A 90 1.85 -12.26 5.38
N ASN A 91 2.75 -11.68 6.17
CA ASN A 91 4.10 -12.21 6.44
C ASN A 91 4.97 -12.46 5.20
N LYS A 92 4.71 -11.76 4.09
CA LYS A 92 5.64 -11.74 2.95
C LYS A 92 6.67 -10.64 3.16
N THR A 93 7.88 -10.88 2.66
CA THR A 93 8.85 -9.80 2.46
C THR A 93 8.27 -8.77 1.49
N ILE A 94 8.65 -7.50 1.65
CA ILE A 94 8.15 -6.40 0.82
C ILE A 94 8.37 -6.69 -0.67
N ASN A 95 9.58 -7.11 -1.04
CA ASN A 95 9.92 -7.45 -2.42
C ASN A 95 9.03 -8.57 -2.98
N ASN A 96 8.79 -9.63 -2.22
CA ASN A 96 7.95 -10.74 -2.67
C ASN A 96 6.48 -10.35 -2.78
N ALA A 97 5.98 -9.51 -1.85
CA ALA A 97 4.62 -8.99 -1.90
C ALA A 97 4.39 -8.16 -3.17
N ILE A 98 5.28 -7.20 -3.44
CA ILE A 98 5.20 -6.33 -4.61
C ILE A 98 5.37 -7.12 -5.91
N THR A 99 6.37 -7.99 -5.99
CA THR A 99 6.62 -8.82 -7.19
C THR A 99 5.44 -9.74 -7.51
N SER A 100 4.85 -10.36 -6.48
CA SER A 100 3.66 -11.22 -6.66
C SER A 100 2.50 -10.42 -7.23
N TYR A 101 2.24 -9.23 -6.67
CA TYR A 101 1.18 -8.34 -7.14
C TYR A 101 1.37 -7.93 -8.60
N LEU A 102 2.56 -7.45 -8.96
CA LEU A 102 2.86 -7.02 -10.33
C LEU A 102 2.73 -8.18 -11.33
N THR A 103 3.17 -9.37 -10.93
CA THR A 103 3.04 -10.58 -11.75
C THR A 103 1.57 -10.90 -12.02
N SER A 104 0.69 -10.77 -11.01
CA SER A 104 -0.75 -10.97 -11.18
C SER A 104 -1.36 -9.93 -12.11
N VAL A 105 -1.03 -8.64 -11.95
CA VAL A 105 -1.52 -7.57 -12.82
C VAL A 105 -1.11 -7.79 -14.28
N ILE A 106 0.16 -8.17 -14.53
CA ILE A 106 0.64 -8.46 -15.89
C ILE A 106 -0.11 -9.64 -16.51
N ARG A 107 -0.41 -10.69 -15.72
CA ARG A 107 -1.18 -11.85 -16.21
C ARG A 107 -2.61 -11.47 -16.55
N GLU A 108 -3.25 -10.65 -15.73
CA GLU A 108 -4.61 -10.17 -15.98
C GLU A 108 -4.70 -9.34 -17.26
N ILE A 109 -3.75 -8.42 -17.47
CA ILE A 109 -3.66 -7.64 -18.71
C ILE A 109 -3.50 -8.55 -19.92
N LYS A 110 -2.56 -9.51 -19.88
CA LYS A 110 -2.36 -10.46 -20.99
C LYS A 110 -3.58 -11.35 -21.26
N SER A 111 -4.28 -11.77 -20.21
CA SER A 111 -5.50 -12.57 -20.35
C SER A 111 -6.61 -11.77 -21.03
N ASN A 112 -6.75 -10.49 -20.71
CA ASN A 112 -7.78 -9.63 -21.27
C ASN A 112 -7.47 -9.22 -22.73
N SER A 113 -6.19 -9.14 -23.10
CA SER A 113 -5.78 -8.86 -24.49
C SER A 113 -5.97 -10.04 -25.45
N ASN A 114 -6.06 -11.28 -24.95
CA ASN A 114 -6.21 -12.48 -25.78
C ASN A 114 -7.69 -12.84 -26.08
N VAL A 115 -8.65 -11.98 -25.75
CA VAL A 115 -10.09 -12.19 -26.00
C VAL A 115 -10.56 -11.48 -27.27
N GLU A 116 -9.68 -10.75 -27.96
CA GLU A 116 -9.99 -9.97 -29.18
C GLU A 116 -9.56 -10.64 -30.51
N GLU A 117 -9.19 -11.93 -30.51
CA GLU A 117 -8.92 -12.72 -31.75
C GLU A 117 -9.94 -13.83 -32.00
#